data_AF-A0A1F6L949-F1
#
_entry.id   AF-A0A1F6L949-F1
#
_cell.length_a   1.000
_cell.length_b   1.000
_cell.length_c   1.000
_cell.angle_alpha   90.00
_cell.angle_beta   90.00
_cell.angle_gamma   90.00
#
_symmetry.space_group_name_H-M   'P 1'
#
loop_
_entity.id
_entity.type
_entity.pdbx_description
1 polymer ?
#
loop_
_entity_poly.entity_id
_entity_poly.type
_entity_poly.pdbx_seq_one_letter_code
_entity_poly.pdbx_strand_id
1 'polypeptide(L)'
;MNDASSETSPVPYEGLIAVLSTTQGDITVELYPNEAPVTVTNFTNLALRGYYNGLTFHRVIKDFMVQGGDPTGTGAGGPGYQFQDEFHPRLKHNTRGILSMANAGPRTNGSQFFITHKATPWLDGKHSVFGRVVQGQDVVDKITQGDRIQKVTIEGSTERLFKDQKENLDRWNGILGKK
;
A
#
# COMPACT_ATOMS: atom_id res chain seq x y z
N MET A 1 -34.62 34.93 3.39
CA MET A 1 -33.82 34.32 4.47
C MET A 1 -33.12 33.14 3.85
N ASN A 2 -31.82 33.31 3.58
CA ASN A 2 -30.98 32.29 2.98
C ASN A 2 -30.43 31.43 4.11
N ASP A 3 -30.77 30.15 4.13
CA ASP A 3 -29.92 29.15 4.73
C ASP A 3 -30.02 27.88 3.88
N ALA A 4 -29.12 27.78 2.90
CA ALA A 4 -28.83 26.54 2.23
C ALA A 4 -27.40 26.18 2.64
N SER A 5 -27.29 25.47 3.75
CA SER A 5 -26.09 24.76 4.16
C SER A 5 -25.74 23.72 3.08
N SER A 6 -24.95 24.12 2.09
CA SER A 6 -24.34 23.19 1.16
C SER A 6 -23.27 22.40 1.91
N GLU A 7 -23.59 21.18 2.31
CA GLU A 7 -22.60 20.20 2.77
C GLU A 7 -21.64 19.91 1.61
N THR A 8 -20.51 20.62 1.56
CA THR A 8 -19.45 20.31 0.60
C THR A 8 -18.75 19.04 1.07
N SER A 9 -19.11 17.90 0.48
CA SER A 9 -18.29 16.69 0.59
C SER A 9 -16.85 17.05 0.19
N PRO A 10 -15.83 16.55 0.92
CA PRO A 10 -14.44 16.92 0.64
C PRO A 10 -14.08 16.54 -0.80
N VAL A 11 -13.36 17.43 -1.49
CA VAL A 11 -12.88 17.19 -2.86
C VAL A 11 -12.07 15.89 -2.87
N PRO A 12 -12.37 14.92 -3.75
CA PRO A 12 -11.58 13.69 -3.85
C PRO A 12 -10.12 13.96 -4.21
N TYR A 13 -9.21 13.12 -3.75
CA TYR A 13 -7.84 13.08 -4.24
C TYR A 13 -7.82 12.60 -5.70
N GLU A 14 -6.92 13.17 -6.50
CA GLU A 14 -6.63 12.71 -7.85
C GLU A 14 -6.08 11.27 -7.84
N GLY A 15 -6.23 10.57 -8.97
CA GLY A 15 -5.76 9.20 -9.12
C GLY A 15 -4.24 9.09 -8.94
N LEU A 16 -3.81 8.08 -8.18
CA LEU A 16 -2.41 7.74 -7.97
C LEU A 16 -2.13 6.34 -8.49
N ILE A 17 -1.09 6.21 -9.31
CA ILE A 17 -0.58 4.93 -9.78
C ILE A 17 0.78 4.67 -9.11
N ALA A 18 1.03 3.43 -8.72
CA ALA A 18 2.38 2.98 -8.41
C ALA A 18 2.82 1.88 -9.37
N VAL A 19 4.04 1.98 -9.87
CA VAL A 19 4.68 0.95 -10.69
C VAL A 19 5.77 0.30 -9.87
N LEU A 20 5.57 -0.98 -9.53
CA LEU A 20 6.56 -1.81 -8.87
C LEU A 20 7.35 -2.53 -9.97
N SER A 21 8.56 -2.05 -10.26
CA SER A 21 9.49 -2.76 -11.13
C SER A 21 10.14 -3.88 -10.34
N THR A 22 10.00 -5.12 -10.81
CA THR A 22 10.48 -6.33 -10.13
C THR A 22 11.42 -7.14 -11.02
N THR A 23 12.07 -8.15 -10.45
CA THR A 23 12.86 -9.12 -11.23
C THR A 23 12.05 -9.95 -12.23
N GLN A 24 10.71 -9.99 -12.10
CA GLN A 24 9.81 -10.72 -12.99
C GLN A 24 9.08 -9.80 -14.00
N GLY A 25 9.32 -8.49 -13.94
CA GLY A 25 8.63 -7.47 -14.75
C GLY A 25 7.93 -6.42 -13.88
N ASP A 26 7.18 -5.55 -14.54
CA ASP A 26 6.47 -4.45 -13.89
C ASP A 26 5.05 -4.86 -13.42
N ILE A 27 4.68 -4.39 -12.24
CA ILE A 27 3.32 -4.48 -11.70
C ILE A 27 2.80 -3.06 -11.48
N THR A 28 1.76 -2.69 -12.21
CA THR A 28 1.12 -1.38 -12.10
C THR A 28 -0.10 -1.50 -11.21
N VAL A 29 -0.16 -0.70 -10.15
CA VAL A 29 -1.28 -0.66 -9.21
C VAL A 29 -1.92 0.72 -9.19
N GLU A 30 -3.25 0.75 -9.19
CA GLU A 30 -4.05 1.92 -8.84
C GLU A 30 -4.18 1.98 -7.30
N LEU A 31 -3.93 3.15 -6.71
CA LEU A 31 -4.02 3.39 -5.27
C LEU A 31 -5.34 4.08 -4.91
N TYR A 32 -5.80 3.88 -3.68
CA TYR A 32 -7.10 4.36 -3.18
C TYR A 32 -6.98 5.43 -2.08
N PRO A 33 -6.49 6.64 -2.40
CA PRO A 33 -6.25 7.69 -1.40
C PRO A 33 -7.55 8.22 -0.78
N ASN A 34 -8.70 8.06 -1.43
CA ASN A 34 -9.99 8.52 -0.89
C ASN A 34 -10.54 7.59 0.19
N GLU A 35 -10.24 6.30 0.09
CA GLU A 35 -10.73 5.25 0.98
C GLU A 35 -9.72 4.85 2.06
N ALA A 36 -8.41 4.96 1.78
CA ALA A 36 -7.31 4.63 2.68
C ALA A 36 -6.19 5.70 2.65
N PRO A 37 -6.48 6.98 2.96
CA PRO A 37 -5.54 8.08 2.83
C PRO A 37 -4.26 7.90 3.64
N VAL A 38 -4.33 7.38 4.86
CA VAL A 38 -3.15 7.20 5.72
C VAL A 38 -2.24 6.11 5.18
N THR A 39 -2.83 5.00 4.74
CA THR A 39 -2.11 3.86 4.15
C THR A 39 -1.45 4.24 2.84
N VAL A 40 -2.17 4.92 1.93
CA VAL A 40 -1.61 5.40 0.66
C VAL A 40 -0.51 6.43 0.90
N THR A 41 -0.67 7.32 1.88
CA THR A 41 0.40 8.27 2.25
C THR A 41 1.65 7.54 2.74
N ASN A 42 1.50 6.55 3.61
CA ASN A 42 2.62 5.76 4.11
C ASN A 42 3.36 5.05 2.96
N PHE A 43 2.62 4.33 2.12
CA PHE A 43 3.20 3.58 1.01
C PHE A 43 3.94 4.49 0.02
N THR A 44 3.33 5.60 -0.40
CA THR A 44 3.92 6.54 -1.35
C THR A 44 5.12 7.29 -0.76
N ASN A 45 5.07 7.68 0.53
CA ASN A 45 6.21 8.28 1.22
C ASN A 45 7.42 7.33 1.27
N LEU A 46 7.19 6.05 1.61
CA LEU A 46 8.24 5.03 1.62
C LEU A 46 8.79 4.77 0.20
N ALA A 47 7.92 4.68 -0.80
CA ALA A 47 8.31 4.50 -2.20
C ALA A 47 9.19 5.65 -2.72
N LEU A 48 8.78 6.91 -2.50
CA LEU A 48 9.53 8.11 -2.92
C LEU A 48 10.90 8.23 -2.23
N ARG A 49 11.07 7.62 -1.06
CA ARG A 49 12.35 7.51 -0.34
C ARG A 49 13.23 6.36 -0.84
N GLY A 50 12.76 5.56 -1.80
CA GLY A 50 13.44 4.35 -2.26
C GLY A 50 13.45 3.23 -1.21
N TYR A 51 12.59 3.28 -0.19
CA TYR A 51 12.58 2.31 0.91
C TYR A 51 12.40 0.87 0.43
N TYR A 52 11.59 0.68 -0.61
CA TYR A 52 11.28 -0.63 -1.18
C TYR A 52 12.35 -1.15 -2.14
N ASN A 53 13.34 -0.34 -2.51
CA ASN A 53 14.33 -0.72 -3.51
C ASN A 53 15.23 -1.84 -2.96
N GLY A 54 15.32 -2.94 -3.70
CA GLY A 54 16.08 -4.15 -3.36
C GLY A 54 15.38 -5.09 -2.39
N LEU A 55 14.20 -4.73 -1.85
CA LEU A 55 13.46 -5.58 -0.91
C LEU A 55 12.86 -6.79 -1.62
N THR A 56 12.73 -7.90 -0.89
CA THR A 56 12.23 -9.16 -1.44
C THR A 56 10.74 -9.35 -1.18
N PHE A 57 10.11 -10.13 -2.06
CA PHE A 57 8.90 -10.88 -1.74
C PHE A 57 9.31 -12.09 -0.89
N HIS A 58 9.32 -11.90 0.43
CA HIS A 58 9.85 -12.89 1.38
C HIS A 58 8.87 -14.03 1.67
N ARG A 59 7.58 -13.85 1.38
CA ARG A 59 6.55 -14.88 1.59
C ARG A 59 5.63 -14.94 0.38
N VAL A 60 5.67 -16.06 -0.34
CA VAL A 60 4.84 -16.30 -1.52
C VAL A 60 4.07 -17.59 -1.33
N ILE A 61 2.74 -17.52 -1.46
CA ILE A 61 1.87 -18.68 -1.34
C ILE A 61 1.03 -18.76 -2.61
N LYS A 62 1.27 -19.85 -3.37
CA LYS A 62 0.54 -20.15 -4.60
C LYS A 62 -0.96 -20.15 -4.32
N ASP A 63 -1.72 -19.54 -5.23
CA ASP A 63 -3.18 -19.42 -5.13
C ASP A 63 -3.65 -18.70 -3.86
N PHE A 64 -2.80 -17.84 -3.28
CA PHE A 64 -3.18 -16.96 -2.18
C PHE A 64 -2.65 -15.54 -2.40
N MET A 65 -1.35 -15.29 -2.21
CA MET A 65 -0.77 -13.95 -2.34
C MET A 65 0.77 -13.98 -2.47
N VAL A 66 1.33 -12.84 -2.85
CA VAL A 66 2.76 -12.50 -2.70
C VAL A 66 2.89 -11.39 -1.67
N GLN A 67 3.78 -11.53 -0.69
CA GLN A 67 4.01 -10.58 0.39
C GLN A 67 5.45 -10.08 0.39
N GLY A 68 5.62 -8.76 0.50
CA GLY A 68 6.90 -8.06 0.47
C GLY A 68 6.92 -6.83 1.37
N GLY A 69 7.93 -5.99 1.20
CA GLY A 69 8.05 -4.71 1.93
C GLY A 69 8.70 -4.80 3.32
N ASP A 70 9.35 -5.91 3.64
CA ASP A 70 10.17 -6.05 4.85
C ASP A 70 11.66 -5.77 4.54
N PRO A 71 12.31 -4.76 5.17
CA PRO A 71 13.73 -4.46 4.95
C PRO A 71 14.69 -5.56 5.38
N THR A 72 14.26 -6.45 6.28
CA THR A 72 15.06 -7.58 6.76
C THR A 72 14.85 -8.85 5.92
N GLY A 73 13.77 -8.91 5.13
CA GLY A 73 13.35 -10.09 4.39
C GLY A 73 12.90 -11.28 5.26
N THR A 74 12.68 -11.08 6.56
CA THR A 74 12.33 -12.17 7.51
C THR A 74 10.82 -12.32 7.73
N GLY A 75 10.04 -11.31 7.37
CA GLY A 75 8.64 -11.13 7.73
C GLY A 75 8.42 -10.41 9.05
N ALA A 76 9.47 -10.16 9.85
CA ALA A 76 9.36 -9.53 11.18
C ALA A 76 9.79 -8.04 11.19
N GLY A 77 10.37 -7.53 10.11
CA GLY A 77 10.84 -6.15 10.05
C GLY A 77 9.77 -5.15 9.59
N GLY A 78 10.16 -3.88 9.56
CA GLY A 78 9.30 -2.78 9.17
C GLY A 78 10.01 -1.42 9.19
N PRO A 79 9.26 -0.31 9.06
CA PRO A 79 9.83 1.02 8.90
C PRO A 79 10.24 1.67 10.24
N GLY A 80 10.11 0.94 11.35
CA GLY A 80 10.39 1.43 12.70
C GLY A 80 9.19 2.08 13.39
N TYR A 81 8.00 2.01 12.79
CA TYR A 81 6.75 2.50 13.35
C TYR A 81 5.57 1.63 12.90
N GLN A 82 4.42 1.85 13.55
CA GLN A 82 3.15 1.24 13.22
C GLN A 82 2.04 2.30 13.11
N PHE A 83 0.97 2.00 12.38
CA PHE A 83 -0.22 2.84 12.27
C PHE A 83 -1.53 2.02 12.17
N GLN A 84 -2.65 2.72 12.29
CA GLN A 84 -4.00 2.15 12.34
C GLN A 84 -4.45 1.48 11.04
N ASP A 85 -5.48 0.63 11.13
CA ASP A 85 -6.16 0.08 9.97
C ASP A 85 -7.15 1.07 9.36
N GLU A 86 -7.38 0.94 8.04
CA GLU A 86 -8.36 1.70 7.29
C GLU A 86 -9.24 0.71 6.50
N PHE A 87 -10.49 0.55 6.95
CA PHE A 87 -11.46 -0.31 6.30
C PHE A 87 -12.56 0.53 5.68
N HIS A 88 -12.86 0.27 4.41
CA HIS A 88 -13.91 0.97 3.68
C HIS A 88 -14.93 -0.03 3.12
N PRO A 89 -16.26 0.21 3.21
CA PRO A 89 -17.28 -0.74 2.77
C PRO A 89 -17.15 -1.22 1.32
N ARG A 90 -16.64 -0.34 0.43
CA ARG A 90 -16.40 -0.64 -0.99
C ARG A 90 -15.13 -1.46 -1.26
N LEU A 91 -14.20 -1.52 -0.31
CA LEU A 91 -12.91 -2.19 -0.51
C LEU A 91 -12.95 -3.58 0.11
N LYS A 92 -12.79 -4.60 -0.73
CA LYS A 92 -12.93 -6.02 -0.39
C LYS A 92 -11.88 -6.85 -1.12
N HIS A 93 -11.54 -8.00 -0.54
CA HIS A 93 -10.67 -9.01 -1.14
C HIS A 93 -11.48 -9.96 -2.03
N ASN A 94 -12.27 -9.40 -2.95
CA ASN A 94 -13.25 -10.16 -3.77
C ASN A 94 -12.70 -10.61 -5.12
N THR A 95 -11.51 -10.17 -5.52
CA THR A 95 -10.85 -10.53 -6.78
C THR A 95 -9.36 -10.81 -6.54
N ARG A 96 -8.66 -11.28 -7.58
CA ARG A 96 -7.19 -11.23 -7.63
C ARG A 96 -6.71 -9.79 -7.77
N GLY A 97 -5.42 -9.57 -7.50
CA GLY A 97 -4.75 -8.28 -7.68
C GLY A 97 -5.05 -7.23 -6.64
N ILE A 98 -5.75 -7.57 -5.56
CA ILE A 98 -5.95 -6.64 -4.45
C ILE A 98 -4.63 -6.42 -3.72
N LEU A 99 -4.24 -5.14 -3.58
CA LEU A 99 -3.09 -4.68 -2.82
C LEU A 99 -3.55 -4.27 -1.42
N SER A 100 -2.95 -4.87 -0.40
CA SER A 100 -3.38 -4.68 0.99
C SER A 100 -2.21 -4.75 1.97
N MET A 101 -2.35 -4.09 3.11
CA MET A 101 -1.33 -4.10 4.17
C MET A 101 -1.24 -5.47 4.85
N ALA A 102 -0.02 -5.96 5.05
CA ALA A 102 0.23 -7.02 6.01
C ALA A 102 0.34 -6.41 7.42
N ASN A 103 -0.14 -7.14 8.43
CA ASN A 103 -0.10 -6.71 9.83
C ASN A 103 -0.02 -7.93 10.77
N ALA A 104 0.27 -7.68 12.04
CA ALA A 104 0.34 -8.67 13.12
C ALA A 104 -0.85 -8.56 14.10
N GLY A 105 -1.99 -8.05 13.60
CA GLY A 105 -3.17 -7.71 14.40
C GLY A 105 -3.58 -6.23 14.27
N PRO A 106 -4.68 -5.83 14.92
CA PRO A 106 -5.24 -4.49 14.76
C PRO A 106 -4.23 -3.39 15.07
N ARG A 107 -4.18 -2.37 14.20
CA ARG A 107 -3.32 -1.17 14.30
C ARG A 107 -1.82 -1.44 14.29
N THR A 108 -1.39 -2.47 13.56
CA THR A 108 0.03 -2.83 13.41
C THR A 108 0.53 -2.72 11.97
N ASN A 109 -0.13 -1.91 11.14
CA ASN A 109 0.34 -1.66 9.77
C ASN A 109 1.72 -0.99 9.81
N GLY A 110 2.62 -1.43 8.94
CA GLY A 110 3.98 -0.91 8.83
C GLY A 110 4.36 -0.61 7.38
N SER A 111 5.35 -1.32 6.85
CA SER A 111 5.78 -1.19 5.44
C SER A 111 5.37 -2.38 4.59
N GLN A 112 5.07 -3.51 5.23
CA GLN A 112 4.79 -4.76 4.53
C GLN A 112 3.40 -4.75 3.89
N PHE A 113 3.32 -5.26 2.67
CA PHE A 113 2.10 -5.37 1.88
C PHE A 113 2.04 -6.74 1.21
N PHE A 114 0.85 -7.09 0.72
CA PHE A 114 0.67 -8.24 -0.15
C PHE A 114 -0.23 -7.92 -1.35
N ILE A 115 -0.06 -8.69 -2.42
CA ILE A 115 -0.91 -8.69 -3.61
C ILE A 115 -1.52 -10.08 -3.77
N THR A 116 -2.84 -10.13 -3.94
CA THR A 116 -3.58 -11.40 -4.00
C THR A 116 -3.49 -12.10 -5.37
N HIS A 117 -3.41 -13.42 -5.37
CA HIS A 117 -3.53 -14.25 -6.58
C HIS A 117 -4.99 -14.55 -6.96
N LYS A 118 -5.89 -14.51 -5.96
CA LYS A 118 -7.32 -14.79 -6.09
C LYS A 118 -8.12 -14.04 -5.02
N ALA A 119 -9.45 -14.15 -5.05
CA ALA A 119 -10.30 -13.64 -3.99
C ALA A 119 -9.96 -14.28 -2.62
N THR A 120 -9.88 -13.47 -1.58
CA THR A 120 -9.53 -13.85 -0.21
C THR A 120 -10.46 -13.19 0.82
N PRO A 121 -11.80 -13.36 0.72
CA PRO A 121 -12.77 -12.59 1.51
C PRO A 121 -12.65 -12.75 3.03
N TRP A 122 -12.00 -13.82 3.52
CA TRP A 122 -11.72 -14.01 4.94
C TRP A 122 -10.71 -12.99 5.53
N LEU A 123 -10.07 -12.17 4.69
CA LEU A 123 -9.19 -11.06 5.05
C LEU A 123 -9.93 -9.72 5.19
N ASP A 124 -11.21 -9.65 4.78
CA ASP A 124 -12.00 -8.42 4.88
C ASP A 124 -12.14 -7.96 6.33
N GLY A 125 -11.92 -6.66 6.57
CA GLY A 125 -11.95 -6.08 7.91
C GLY A 125 -10.78 -6.49 8.81
N LYS A 126 -9.74 -7.14 8.25
CA LYS A 126 -8.50 -7.49 8.97
C LYS A 126 -7.27 -6.83 8.37
N HIS A 127 -7.28 -6.57 7.07
CA HIS A 127 -6.18 -5.94 6.34
C HIS A 127 -6.69 -4.76 5.51
N SER A 128 -6.00 -3.63 5.60
CA SER A 128 -6.34 -2.40 4.87
C SER A 128 -6.06 -2.59 3.39
N VAL A 129 -7.11 -2.70 2.58
CA VAL A 129 -7.01 -2.61 1.12
C VAL A 129 -6.73 -1.16 0.76
N PHE A 130 -5.68 -0.91 -0.03
CA PHE A 130 -5.29 0.46 -0.40
C PHE A 130 -4.94 0.60 -1.89
N GLY A 131 -5.16 -0.45 -2.67
CA GLY A 131 -5.05 -0.39 -4.12
C GLY A 131 -5.40 -1.70 -4.80
N ARG A 132 -5.23 -1.74 -6.12
CA ARG A 132 -5.34 -2.96 -6.93
C ARG A 132 -4.39 -2.92 -8.11
N VAL A 133 -4.00 -4.09 -8.59
CA VAL A 133 -3.29 -4.28 -9.86
C VAL A 133 -4.22 -3.90 -11.01
N VAL A 134 -3.72 -3.02 -11.89
CA VAL A 134 -4.37 -2.66 -13.16
C VAL A 134 -3.60 -3.21 -14.37
N GLN A 135 -2.31 -3.52 -14.21
CA GLN A 135 -1.49 -4.20 -15.22
C GLN A 135 -0.41 -5.05 -14.54
N GLY A 136 -0.01 -6.16 -15.16
CA GLY A 136 1.06 -7.02 -14.64
C GLY A 136 0.59 -8.07 -13.63
N GLN A 137 -0.68 -8.46 -13.64
CA GLN A 137 -1.13 -9.54 -12.76
C GLN A 137 -0.50 -10.90 -13.12
N ASP A 138 -0.16 -11.12 -14.39
CA ASP A 138 0.63 -12.30 -14.78
C ASP A 138 2.06 -12.25 -14.22
N VAL A 139 2.62 -11.06 -14.00
CA VAL A 139 3.90 -10.87 -13.30
C VAL A 139 3.75 -11.20 -11.82
N VAL A 140 2.67 -10.75 -11.17
CA VAL A 140 2.33 -11.15 -9.79
C VAL A 140 2.29 -12.68 -9.67
N ASP A 141 1.61 -13.34 -10.60
CA ASP A 141 1.47 -14.80 -10.58
C ASP A 141 2.81 -15.56 -10.85
N LYS A 142 3.80 -14.90 -11.44
CA LYS A 142 5.15 -15.43 -11.69
C LYS A 142 6.12 -15.21 -10.53
N ILE A 143 5.83 -14.27 -9.63
CA ILE A 143 6.70 -13.98 -8.49
C ILE A 143 6.87 -15.24 -7.63
N THR A 144 8.12 -15.49 -7.27
CA THR A 144 8.54 -16.54 -6.36
C THR A 144 9.24 -15.94 -5.14
N GLN A 145 9.37 -16.73 -4.08
CA GLN A 145 10.03 -16.27 -2.86
C GLN A 145 11.48 -15.85 -3.16
N GLY A 146 11.84 -14.64 -2.75
CA GLY A 146 13.17 -14.06 -2.99
C GLY A 146 13.27 -13.17 -4.22
N ASP A 147 12.27 -13.13 -5.10
CA ASP A 147 12.18 -12.10 -6.14
C ASP A 147 12.17 -10.71 -5.51
N ARG A 148 12.72 -9.74 -6.25
CA ARG A 148 13.04 -8.42 -5.71
C ARG A 148 12.21 -7.32 -6.35
N ILE A 149 11.83 -6.35 -5.52
CA ILE A 149 11.38 -5.03 -5.95
C ILE A 149 12.63 -4.24 -6.29
N GLN A 150 12.84 -3.92 -7.56
CA GLN A 150 13.98 -3.11 -8.01
C GLN A 150 13.73 -1.64 -7.71
N LYS A 151 12.51 -1.17 -7.97
CA LYS A 151 12.08 0.21 -7.75
C LYS A 151 10.57 0.30 -7.62
N VAL A 152 10.09 1.28 -6.86
CA VAL A 152 8.69 1.71 -6.90
C VAL A 152 8.64 3.15 -7.37
N THR A 153 7.89 3.43 -8.45
CA THR A 153 7.65 4.78 -8.98
C THR A 153 6.21 5.17 -8.71
N ILE A 154 5.97 6.43 -8.33
CA ILE A 154 4.62 6.98 -8.12
C ILE A 154 4.31 7.95 -9.25
N GLU A 155 3.16 7.77 -9.89
CA GLU A 155 2.62 8.65 -10.93
C GLU A 155 1.34 9.33 -10.40
N GLY A 156 1.17 10.61 -10.73
CA GLY A 156 0.16 11.49 -10.15
C GLY A 156 0.69 12.36 -9.01
N SER A 157 -0.15 13.24 -8.46
CA SER A 157 0.27 14.20 -7.43
C SER A 157 -0.03 13.70 -6.02
N THR A 158 1.01 13.60 -5.18
CA THR A 158 0.87 13.33 -3.74
C THR A 158 0.75 14.61 -2.90
N GLU A 159 0.84 15.79 -3.51
CA GLU A 159 1.01 17.06 -2.78
C GLU A 159 -0.13 17.35 -1.79
N ARG A 160 -1.38 17.27 -2.27
CA ARG A 160 -2.54 17.51 -1.40
C ARG A 160 -2.67 16.44 -0.33
N LEU A 161 -2.52 15.17 -0.71
CA LEU A 161 -2.57 14.05 0.23
C LEU A 161 -1.53 14.23 1.34
N PHE A 162 -0.30 14.60 0.98
CA PHE A 162 0.79 14.83 1.92
C PHE A 162 0.56 16.05 2.80
N LYS A 163 -0.02 17.12 2.24
CA LYS A 163 -0.42 18.28 3.02
C LYS A 163 -1.46 17.91 4.09
N ASP A 164 -2.48 17.13 3.71
CA ASP A 164 -3.54 16.70 4.62
C ASP A 164 -3.01 15.70 5.67
N GLN A 165 -1.99 14.91 5.33
CA GLN A 165 -1.37 13.90 6.20
C GLN A 165 -0.03 14.35 6.82
N LYS A 166 0.19 15.67 6.90
CA LYS A 166 1.47 16.26 7.32
C LYS A 166 1.93 15.76 8.69
N GLU A 167 1.03 15.66 9.66
CA GLU A 167 1.39 15.20 11.02
C GLU A 167 1.91 13.76 11.04
N ASN A 168 1.27 12.88 10.26
CA ASN A 168 1.73 11.50 10.09
C ASN A 168 3.11 11.46 9.42
N LEU A 169 3.28 12.24 8.34
CA LEU A 169 4.55 12.34 7.62
C LEU A 169 5.67 12.87 8.50
N ASP A 170 5.47 13.96 9.23
CA ASP A 170 6.47 14.54 10.13
C ASP A 170 6.93 13.49 11.16
N ARG A 171 5.97 12.79 11.77
CA ARG A 171 6.26 11.72 12.75
C ARG A 171 7.05 10.58 12.13
N TRP A 172 6.59 10.02 11.02
CA TRP A 172 7.24 8.88 10.37
C TRP A 172 8.63 9.26 9.84
N ASN A 173 8.76 10.44 9.23
CA ASN A 173 10.02 10.92 8.67
C ASN A 173 11.06 11.21 9.76
N GLY A 174 10.64 11.66 10.94
CA GLY A 174 11.51 11.78 12.11
C GLY A 174 12.05 10.44 12.64
N ILE A 175 11.39 9.32 12.34
CA ILE A 175 11.87 7.97 12.67
C ILE A 175 12.76 7.45 11.54
N LEU A 176 12.34 7.62 10.28
CA LEU A 176 13.06 7.15 9.09
C LEU A 176 14.43 7.84 8.91
N GLY A 177 14.55 9.13 9.25
CA GLY A 177 15.79 9.90 9.10
C GLY A 177 16.87 9.65 10.16
N LYS A 178 16.62 8.76 11.14
CA LYS A 178 17.57 8.44 12.22
C LYS A 178 18.46 7.22 11.91
N LYS A 179 18.43 6.70 10.69
CA LYS A 179 19.21 5.54 10.25
C LYS A 179 20.33 5.93 9.29
#